data_AF-A0A537IHQ5-F1
#
_entry.id   AF-A0A537IHQ5-F1
#
_cell.length_a   1.000
_cell.length_b   1.000
_cell.length_c   1.000
_cell.angle_alpha   90.00
_cell.angle_beta   90.00
_cell.angle_gamma   90.00
#
_symmetry.space_group_name_H-M   'P 1'
#
loop_
_entity.id
_entity.type
_entity.pdbx_description
1 polymer ?
#
loop_
_entity_poly.entity_id
_entity_poly.type
_entity_poly.pdbx_seq_one_letter_code
_entity_poly.pdbx_strand_id
1 'polypeptide(L)'
;MRTIWLAVSALVLLSVFVASSPLPVQGQAMANPAKVANLRMALRDLYINHIFWVRSLVLSTRLGEKKAVSEADEYGLENAKAIGLSISPFYGQAAA
;
A
#
# COMPACT_ATOMS: atom_id res chain seq x y z
N MET A 1 -13.74 31.25 37.83
CA MET A 1 -12.84 31.38 36.67
C MET A 1 -11.46 30.77 36.90
N ARG A 2 -10.72 31.13 37.97
CA ARG A 2 -9.37 30.60 38.25
C ARG A 2 -9.27 29.06 38.34
N THR A 3 -10.29 28.40 38.90
CA THR A 3 -10.36 26.93 39.01
C THR A 3 -10.61 26.21 37.69
N ILE A 4 -11.37 26.83 36.77
CA ILE A 4 -11.64 26.29 35.43
C ILE A 4 -10.36 26.35 34.58
N TRP A 5 -9.62 27.46 34.67
CA TRP A 5 -8.32 27.59 34.00
C TRP A 5 -7.29 26.57 34.49
N LEU A 6 -7.24 26.31 35.79
CA LEU A 6 -6.36 25.26 36.35
C LEU A 6 -6.74 23.86 35.88
N ALA A 7 -8.05 23.55 35.78
CA ALA A 7 -8.51 22.26 35.28
C ALA A 7 -8.21 22.06 33.79
N VAL A 8 -8.34 23.11 32.97
CA VAL A 8 -7.98 23.06 31.54
C VAL A 8 -6.47 22.91 31.37
N SER A 9 -5.65 23.65 32.14
CA SER A 9 -4.20 23.50 32.10
C SER A 9 -3.73 22.10 32.52
N ALA A 10 -4.36 21.51 33.53
CA ALA A 10 -4.06 20.14 33.96
C ALA A 10 -4.42 19.10 32.88
N LEU A 11 -5.54 19.28 32.18
CA LEU A 11 -5.97 18.39 31.09
C LEU A 11 -5.06 18.49 29.85
N VAL A 12 -4.58 19.68 29.53
CA VAL A 12 -3.61 19.92 28.43
C VAL A 12 -2.25 19.31 28.76
N LEU A 13 -1.77 19.45 30.01
CA LEU A 13 -0.50 18.85 30.42
C LEU A 13 -0.55 17.31 30.44
N LEU A 14 -1.69 16.72 30.82
CA LEU A 14 -1.87 15.27 30.82
C LEU A 14 -1.91 14.69 29.39
N SER A 15 -2.49 15.41 28.42
CA SER A 15 -2.55 14.98 27.02
C SER A 15 -1.19 15.03 26.31
N VAL A 16 -0.32 15.98 26.68
CA VAL A 16 1.07 16.04 26.18
C VAL A 16 1.93 14.90 26.73
N PHE A 17 1.69 14.49 27.98
CA PHE A 17 2.47 13.44 28.63
C PHE A 17 2.18 12.03 28.06
N VAL A 18 0.93 11.75 27.70
CA VAL A 18 0.54 10.46 27.08
C VAL A 18 1.12 10.32 25.66
N ALA A 19 1.20 11.41 24.89
CA ALA A 19 1.76 11.39 23.53
C ALA A 19 3.29 11.17 23.47
N SER A 20 3.97 11.36 24.60
CA SER A 20 5.44 11.29 24.70
C SER A 20 5.97 9.94 25.17
N SER A 21 5.08 9.00 25.49
CA SER A 21 5.48 7.65 25.88
C SER A 21 5.99 6.91 24.64
N PRO A 22 7.25 6.45 24.58
CA PRO A 22 7.67 5.57 23.51
C PRO A 22 6.78 4.33 23.58
N LEU A 23 5.91 4.16 22.59
CA LEU A 23 5.22 2.90 22.41
C LEU A 23 6.30 1.82 22.40
N PRO A 24 6.12 0.72 23.16
CA PRO A 24 6.97 -0.44 22.94
C PRO A 24 6.79 -0.80 21.47
N VAL A 25 7.82 -0.56 20.66
CA VAL A 25 7.91 -1.18 19.35
C VAL A 25 7.97 -2.66 19.69
N GLN A 26 6.82 -3.35 19.70
CA GLN A 26 6.81 -4.81 19.71
C GLN A 26 7.80 -5.20 18.63
N GLY A 27 8.91 -5.81 19.06
CA GLY A 27 10.10 -5.95 18.23
C GLY A 27 9.67 -6.39 16.85
N GLN A 28 9.87 -5.50 15.87
CA GLN A 28 9.66 -5.86 14.48
C GLN A 28 10.63 -7.01 14.25
N ALA A 29 10.11 -8.25 14.24
CA ALA A 29 10.88 -9.39 13.82
C ALA A 29 11.50 -8.97 12.49
N MET A 30 12.84 -8.95 12.41
CA MET A 30 13.51 -8.49 11.20
C MET A 30 12.88 -9.19 10.02
N ALA A 31 12.40 -8.41 9.05
CA ALA A 31 11.77 -8.96 7.86
C ALA A 31 12.73 -9.98 7.24
N ASN A 32 12.26 -11.21 7.03
CA ASN A 32 13.10 -12.27 6.49
C ASN A 32 13.68 -11.78 5.14
N PRO A 33 15.03 -11.65 5.01
CA PRO A 33 15.63 -11.05 3.83
C PRO A 33 15.29 -11.78 2.54
N ALA A 34 15.15 -13.11 2.59
CA ALA A 34 14.75 -13.92 1.44
C ALA A 34 13.30 -13.64 1.04
N LYS A 35 12.40 -13.50 2.02
CA LYS A 35 11.02 -13.07 1.74
C LYS A 35 11.02 -11.70 1.05
N VAL A 36 11.73 -10.70 1.61
CA VAL A 36 11.78 -9.34 1.04
C VAL A 36 12.31 -9.34 -0.40
N ALA A 37 13.37 -10.11 -0.66
CA ALA A 37 13.92 -10.27 -2.01
C ALA A 37 12.88 -10.86 -2.97
N ASN A 38 12.18 -11.91 -2.56
CA ASN A 38 11.14 -12.55 -3.37
C ASN A 38 9.98 -11.59 -3.68
N LEU A 39 9.51 -10.80 -2.70
CA LEU A 39 8.46 -9.80 -2.95
C LEU A 39 8.92 -8.77 -3.97
N ARG A 40 10.15 -8.25 -3.81
CA ARG A 40 10.71 -7.25 -4.71
C ARG A 40 10.80 -7.77 -6.15
N MET A 41 11.21 -9.02 -6.34
CA MET A 41 11.25 -9.64 -7.67
C MET A 41 9.85 -9.80 -8.25
N ALA A 42 8.92 -10.37 -7.49
CA ALA A 42 7.53 -10.55 -7.93
C ALA A 42 6.86 -9.22 -8.31
N LEU A 43 6.98 -8.20 -7.45
CA LEU A 43 6.43 -6.87 -7.73
C LEU A 43 7.10 -6.21 -8.93
N ARG A 44 8.42 -6.37 -9.10
CA ARG A 44 9.13 -5.80 -10.26
C ARG A 44 8.54 -6.33 -11.57
N ASP A 45 8.37 -7.63 -11.67
CA ASP A 45 7.81 -8.26 -12.88
C ASP A 45 6.36 -7.84 -13.11
N LEU A 46 5.54 -7.85 -12.04
CA LEU A 46 4.14 -7.43 -12.11
C LEU A 46 3.98 -5.95 -12.50
N TYR A 47 4.78 -5.03 -11.95
CA TYR A 47 4.70 -3.61 -12.28
C TYR A 47 5.18 -3.30 -13.70
N ILE A 48 6.21 -4.00 -14.20
CA ILE A 48 6.63 -3.86 -15.60
C ILE A 48 5.49 -4.29 -16.53
N ASN A 49 4.84 -5.41 -16.23
CA ASN A 49 3.68 -5.87 -16.99
C ASN A 49 2.49 -4.89 -16.88
N HIS A 50 2.28 -4.27 -15.72
CA HIS A 50 1.24 -3.25 -15.55
C HIS A 50 1.49 -2.02 -16.44
N ILE A 51 2.73 -1.53 -16.46
CA ILE A 51 3.13 -0.40 -17.32
C ILE A 51 2.88 -0.74 -18.79
N PHE A 52 3.19 -1.98 -19.20
CA PHE A 52 2.90 -2.45 -20.55
C PHE A 52 1.41 -2.36 -20.86
N TRP A 53 0.53 -2.93 -20.03
CA TRP A 53 -0.92 -2.93 -20.29
C TRP A 53 -1.53 -1.52 -20.29
N VAL A 54 -1.13 -0.66 -19.35
CA VAL A 54 -1.60 0.73 -19.30
C VAL A 54 -1.17 1.49 -20.56
N ARG A 55 0.08 1.31 -21.00
CA ARG A 55 0.56 1.93 -22.25
C ARG A 55 -0.18 1.38 -23.47
N SER A 56 -0.37 0.08 -23.54
CA SER A 56 -1.10 -0.58 -24.63
C SER A 56 -2.53 -0.08 -24.71
N LEU A 57 -3.22 0.06 -23.58
CA LEU A 57 -4.58 0.60 -23.51
C LEU A 57 -4.63 2.04 -24.03
N VAL A 58 -3.70 2.90 -23.61
CA VAL A 58 -3.65 4.29 -24.10
C VAL A 58 -3.41 4.33 -25.61
N LEU A 59 -2.44 3.57 -26.11
CA LEU A 59 -2.11 3.56 -27.54
C LEU A 59 -3.25 3.00 -28.39
N SER A 60 -3.81 1.84 -28.03
CA SER A 60 -4.91 1.21 -28.77
C SER A 60 -6.17 2.08 -28.76
N THR A 61 -6.45 2.77 -27.63
CA THR A 61 -7.54 3.74 -27.55
C THR A 61 -7.34 4.90 -28.51
N ARG A 62 -6.11 5.44 -28.59
CA ARG A 62 -5.78 6.54 -29.52
C ARG A 62 -5.85 6.12 -30.99
N LEU A 63 -5.52 4.87 -31.29
CA LEU A 63 -5.56 4.31 -32.64
C LEU A 63 -6.96 3.81 -33.04
N GLY A 64 -7.92 3.76 -32.11
CA GLY A 64 -9.28 3.27 -32.39
C GLY A 64 -9.37 1.74 -32.55
N GLU A 65 -8.36 1.01 -32.06
CA GLU A 65 -8.26 -0.44 -32.21
C GLU A 65 -9.09 -1.18 -31.14
N LYS A 66 -10.41 -1.25 -31.35
CA LYS A 66 -11.37 -1.76 -30.35
C LYS A 66 -11.00 -3.11 -29.74
N LYS A 67 -10.48 -4.06 -30.52
CA LYS A 67 -10.06 -5.38 -30.02
C LYS A 67 -8.87 -5.26 -29.07
N ALA A 68 -7.85 -4.50 -29.45
CA ALA A 68 -6.67 -4.27 -28.62
C ALA A 68 -6.98 -3.42 -27.37
N VAL A 69 -7.99 -2.54 -27.43
CA VAL A 69 -8.51 -1.85 -26.23
C VAL A 69 -9.09 -2.85 -25.24
N SER A 70 -9.98 -3.74 -25.69
CA SER A 70 -10.61 -4.74 -24.82
C SER A 70 -9.58 -5.67 -24.19
N GLU A 71 -8.60 -6.12 -24.98
CA GLU A 71 -7.53 -7.01 -24.52
C GLU A 71 -6.62 -6.34 -23.49
N ALA A 72 -6.22 -5.09 -23.75
CA ALA A 72 -5.36 -4.35 -22.82
C ALA A 72 -6.08 -4.00 -21.51
N ASP A 73 -7.39 -3.75 -21.55
CA ASP A 73 -8.20 -3.51 -20.35
C ASP A 73 -8.35 -4.78 -19.51
N GLU A 74 -8.70 -5.90 -20.15
CA GLU A 74 -8.85 -7.20 -19.48
C GLU A 74 -7.56 -7.63 -18.79
N TYR A 75 -6.45 -7.71 -19.53
CA TYR A 75 -5.17 -8.14 -18.96
C TYR A 75 -4.56 -7.09 -18.01
N GLY A 76 -4.85 -5.81 -18.23
CA GLY A 76 -4.49 -4.74 -17.29
C GLY A 76 -5.16 -4.91 -15.93
N LEU A 77 -6.46 -5.24 -15.92
CA LEU A 77 -7.23 -5.51 -14.71
C LEU A 77 -6.76 -6.80 -14.01
N GLU A 78 -6.53 -7.88 -14.76
CA GLU A 78 -5.99 -9.12 -14.21
C GLU A 78 -4.64 -8.90 -13.53
N ASN A 79 -3.75 -8.15 -14.19
CA ASN A 79 -2.44 -7.83 -13.62
C ASN A 79 -2.55 -6.94 -12.37
N ALA A 80 -3.47 -5.97 -12.35
CA ALA A 80 -3.72 -5.15 -11.16
C ALA A 80 -4.18 -6.00 -9.96
N LYS A 81 -5.06 -6.98 -10.19
CA LYS A 81 -5.46 -7.96 -9.16
C LYS A 81 -4.28 -8.79 -8.69
N ALA A 82 -3.42 -9.24 -9.60
CA ALA A 82 -2.22 -10.00 -9.25
C ALA A 82 -1.24 -9.17 -8.39
N ILE A 83 -1.09 -7.86 -8.63
CA ILE A 83 -0.32 -6.96 -7.75
C ILE A 83 -0.91 -6.97 -6.34
N GLY A 84 -2.23 -6.79 -6.19
CA GLY A 84 -2.89 -6.84 -4.88
C GLY A 84 -2.71 -8.18 -4.16
N LEU A 85 -2.88 -9.30 -4.87
CA LEU A 85 -2.70 -10.64 -4.29
C LEU A 85 -1.24 -10.96 -3.94
N SER A 86 -0.26 -10.33 -4.59
CA SER A 86 1.16 -10.60 -4.36
C SER A 86 1.64 -10.23 -2.95
N ILE A 87 0.90 -9.38 -2.24
CA ILE A 87 1.26 -8.93 -0.88
C ILE A 87 0.70 -9.83 0.23
N SER A 88 -0.26 -10.71 -0.05
CA SER A 88 -0.82 -11.62 0.97
C SER A 88 0.21 -12.51 1.66
N PRO A 89 1.21 -13.11 0.97
CA PRO A 89 2.24 -13.92 1.63
C PRO A 89 3.11 -13.16 2.64
N PHE A 90 3.02 -11.82 2.64
CA PHE A 90 3.82 -10.91 3.45
C PHE A 90 3.03 -10.29 4.60
N TYR A 91 1.81 -9.85 4.31
CA TYR A 91 0.98 -9.08 5.25
C TYR A 91 -0.29 -9.83 5.67
N GLY A 92 -0.51 -11.05 5.18
CA GLY A 92 -1.70 -11.86 5.44
C GLY A 92 -2.85 -11.58 4.47
N GLN A 93 -3.88 -12.42 4.51
CA GLN A 93 -4.98 -12.37 3.54
C GLN A 93 -5.79 -11.06 3.62
N ALA A 94 -5.89 -10.44 4.80
CA ALA A 94 -6.61 -9.18 4.99
C ALA A 94 -5.96 -7.99 4.27
N ALA A 95 -4.72 -8.14 3.78
CA ALA A 95 -4.00 -7.09 3.08
C ALA A 95 -4.21 -7.11 1.56
N ALA A 96 -4.80 -8.16 0.98
CA ALA A 96 -5.06 -8.28 -0.45
C ALA A 96 -6.53 -8.14 -0.79
#